data_AF-A0A2V9G724-F1
#
_entry.id   AF-A0A2V9G724-F1
#
_cell.length_a   1.000
_cell.length_b   1.000
_cell.length_c   1.000
_cell.angle_alpha   90.00
_cell.angle_beta   90.00
_cell.angle_gamma   90.00
#
_symmetry.space_group_name_H-M   'P 1'
#
loop_
_entity.id
_entity.type
_entity.pdbx_description
1 polymer ?
#
loop_
_entity_poly.entity_id
_entity_poly.type
_entity_poly.pdbx_seq_one_letter_code
_entity_poly.pdbx_strand_id
1 'polypeptide(L)'
;MLRISEQPVILNRKIRLEQDASELIEDYARFIGISAEDVLNIVLKKLIANDMEFQSWLSQQNIQKQGSQSPLELSACAVETEAA
;
A
#
# COMPACT_ATOMS: atom_id res chain seq x y z
N MET A 1 -26.05 -5.66 -4.30
CA MET A 1 -24.94 -4.74 -3.96
C MET A 1 -23.98 -4.69 -5.12
N LEU A 2 -23.99 -3.61 -5.91
CA LEU A 2 -22.95 -3.38 -6.91
C LEU A 2 -21.70 -2.92 -6.17
N ARG A 3 -20.65 -3.74 -6.18
CA ARG A 3 -19.33 -3.32 -5.71
C ARG A 3 -18.86 -2.23 -6.65
N ILE A 4 -18.86 -0.98 -6.17
CA ILE A 4 -18.16 0.12 -6.83
C ILE A 4 -16.71 -0.35 -6.91
N SER A 5 -16.31 -0.78 -8.11
CA SER A 5 -14.95 -1.23 -8.39
C SER A 5 -14.20 0.06 -8.64
N GLU A 6 -13.63 0.64 -7.57
CA GLU A 6 -12.74 1.77 -7.73
C GLU A 6 -11.60 1.33 -8.64
N GLN A 7 -11.55 1.94 -9.83
CA GLN A 7 -10.45 1.69 -10.75
C GLN A 7 -9.15 2.12 -10.08
N PRO A 8 -8.09 1.31 -10.19
CA PRO A 8 -6.82 1.63 -9.56
C PRO A 8 -6.30 2.96 -10.12
N VAL A 9 -5.91 3.86 -9.22
CA VAL A 9 -5.25 5.11 -9.60
C VAL A 9 -3.90 4.77 -10.22
N ILE A 10 -3.71 5.12 -11.49
CA ILE A 10 -2.47 4.87 -12.22
C ILE A 10 -1.52 6.06 -12.01
N LEU A 11 -0.34 5.77 -11.46
CA LEU A 11 0.74 6.73 -11.28
C LEU A 11 1.92 6.34 -12.17
N ASN A 12 2.41 7.28 -12.97
CA ASN A 12 3.55 7.05 -13.86
C ASN A 12 4.88 7.31 -13.14
N ARG A 13 5.80 6.35 -13.19
CA ARG A 13 7.17 6.48 -12.67
C ARG A 13 8.15 6.04 -13.75
N LYS A 14 9.21 6.83 -13.97
CA LYS A 14 10.33 6.43 -14.84
C LYS A 14 11.20 5.41 -14.10
N ILE A 15 11.44 4.26 -14.71
CA ILE A 15 12.29 3.19 -14.19
C ILE A 15 13.41 2.95 -15.19
N ARG A 16 14.65 2.85 -14.70
CA ARG A 16 15.80 2.42 -15.49
C ARG A 16 16.03 0.95 -15.21
N LEU A 17 16.17 0.16 -16.26
CA LEU A 17 16.47 -1.26 -16.18
C LEU A 17 17.84 -1.52 -16.80
N GLU A 18 18.51 -2.54 -16.30
CA GLU A 18 19.64 -3.15 -17.02
C GLU A 18 19.09 -3.87 -18.27
N GLN A 19 19.96 -4.05 -19.26
CA GLN A 19 19.55 -4.55 -20.57
C GLN A 19 18.94 -5.96 -20.46
N ASP A 20 19.59 -6.85 -19.72
CA ASP A 20 19.17 -8.23 -19.51
C ASP A 20 17.82 -8.32 -18.79
N ALA A 21 17.61 -7.49 -17.77
CA ALA A 21 16.32 -7.39 -17.09
C ALA A 21 15.22 -6.88 -18.02
N SER A 22 15.53 -5.92 -18.90
CA SER A 22 14.58 -5.39 -19.89
C SER A 22 14.16 -6.47 -20.89
N GLU A 23 15.13 -7.18 -21.48
CA GLU A 23 14.88 -8.24 -22.46
C GLU A 23 14.07 -9.40 -21.84
N LEU A 24 14.41 -9.80 -20.61
CA LEU A 24 13.68 -10.85 -19.90
C LEU A 24 12.21 -10.46 -19.63
N ILE A 25 11.96 -9.21 -19.25
CA ILE A 25 10.59 -8.71 -19.03
C ILE A 25 9.81 -8.71 -20.34
N GLU A 26 10.42 -8.27 -21.45
CA GLU A 26 9.76 -8.27 -22.76
C GLU A 26 9.40 -9.69 -23.25
N ASP A 27 10.32 -10.64 -23.09
CA ASP A 27 10.06 -12.03 -23.46
C ASP A 27 8.95 -12.65 -22.62
N TYR A 28 8.94 -12.37 -21.31
CA TYR A 28 7.89 -12.85 -20.42
C TYR A 28 6.54 -12.21 -20.75
N ALA A 29 6.51 -10.90 -21.03
CA ALA A 29 5.33 -10.17 -21.46
C ALA A 29 4.74 -10.77 -22.75
N ARG A 30 5.59 -11.10 -23.73
CA ARG A 30 5.20 -11.79 -24.96
C ARG A 30 4.65 -13.20 -24.68
N PHE A 31 5.27 -13.94 -23.77
CA PHE A 31 4.85 -15.29 -23.41
C PHE A 31 3.44 -15.34 -22.78
N ILE A 32 3.11 -14.39 -21.88
CA ILE A 32 1.81 -14.36 -21.19
C ILE A 32 0.76 -13.43 -21.86
N GLY A 33 1.16 -12.68 -22.89
CA GLY A 33 0.26 -11.84 -23.69
C GLY A 33 -0.19 -10.55 -23.01
N ILE A 34 0.67 -9.90 -22.21
CA ILE A 34 0.40 -8.60 -21.57
C ILE A 34 1.54 -7.60 -21.81
N SER A 35 1.41 -6.35 -21.35
CA SER A 35 2.46 -5.33 -21.49
C SER A 35 3.64 -5.56 -20.54
N ALA A 36 4.83 -5.08 -20.92
CA ALA A 36 6.02 -5.12 -20.07
C ALA A 36 5.81 -4.32 -18.77
N GLU A 37 5.08 -3.21 -18.85
CA GLU A 37 4.70 -2.38 -17.70
C GLU A 37 3.80 -3.15 -16.72
N ASP A 38 2.84 -3.93 -17.23
CA ASP A 38 1.97 -4.76 -16.39
C ASP A 38 2.76 -5.88 -15.72
N VAL A 39 3.65 -6.55 -16.46
CA VAL A 39 4.58 -7.54 -15.91
C VAL A 39 5.38 -6.93 -14.76
N LEU A 40 5.99 -5.77 -14.97
CA LEU A 40 6.80 -5.10 -13.97
C LEU A 40 5.97 -4.77 -12.71
N ASN A 41 4.75 -4.25 -12.88
CA ASN A 41 3.85 -3.97 -11.77
C ASN A 41 3.47 -5.25 -10.98
N ILE A 42 3.19 -6.35 -11.68
CA ILE A 42 2.88 -7.65 -11.06
C ILE A 42 4.07 -8.20 -10.29
N VAL A 43 5.26 -8.21 -10.91
CA VAL A 43 6.48 -8.73 -10.29
C VAL A 43 6.86 -7.92 -9.07
N LEU A 44 6.82 -6.58 -9.14
CA LEU A 44 7.09 -5.72 -7.98
C LEU A 44 6.13 -5.98 -6.83
N LYS A 45 4.81 -6.05 -7.12
CA LYS A 45 3.80 -6.37 -6.09
C LYS A 45 4.06 -7.74 -5.46
N LYS A 46 4.35 -8.75 -6.28
CA LYS A 46 4.59 -10.11 -5.81
C LYS A 46 5.88 -10.22 -4.98
N LEU A 47 6.94 -9.55 -5.40
CA LEU A 47 8.20 -9.51 -4.67
C LEU A 47 8.00 -8.88 -3.29
N ILE A 48 7.39 -7.69 -3.24
CA ILE A 48 7.17 -6.93 -2.00
C ILE A 48 6.21 -7.69 -1.06
N ALA A 49 5.14 -8.30 -1.59
CA ALA A 49 4.18 -9.04 -0.77
C ALA A 49 4.78 -10.30 -0.12
N ASN A 50 5.79 -10.91 -0.74
CA ASN A 50 6.44 -12.12 -0.23
C ASN A 50 7.65 -11.84 0.68
N ASP A 51 8.08 -10.58 0.81
CA ASP A 51 9.14 -10.19 1.72
C ASP A 51 8.60 -10.05 3.15
N MET A 52 8.69 -11.13 3.93
CA MET A 52 8.15 -11.20 5.29
C MET A 52 8.79 -10.17 6.24
N GLU A 53 10.06 -9.84 6.05
CA GLU A 53 10.75 -8.85 6.86
C GLU A 53 10.20 -7.45 6.55
N PHE A 54 10.08 -7.11 5.27
CA PHE A 54 9.48 -5.85 4.85
C PHE A 54 8.02 -5.73 5.31
N GLN A 55 7.23 -6.80 5.20
CA GLN A 55 5.84 -6.81 5.67
C GLN A 55 5.74 -6.63 7.19
N SER A 56 6.61 -7.27 7.96
CA SER A 56 6.70 -7.09 9.41
C SER A 56 7.02 -5.63 9.74
N TRP A 57 8.05 -5.06 9.11
CA TRP A 57 8.41 -3.65 9.26
C TRP A 57 7.24 -2.73 8.90
N LEU A 58 6.57 -2.95 7.77
CA LEU A 58 5.43 -2.15 7.32
C LEU A 58 4.27 -2.17 8.33
N SER A 59 4.01 -3.33 8.95
CA SER A 59 2.97 -3.46 9.99
C SER A 59 3.28 -2.63 11.23
N GLN A 60 4.55 -2.60 11.67
CA GLN A 60 5.01 -1.82 12.83
C GLN A 60 4.86 -0.32 12.57
N GLN A 61 5.19 0.14 11.36
CA GLN A 61 5.01 1.54 10.97
C GLN A 61 3.53 1.96 10.98
N ASN A 62 2.62 1.05 10.62
CA ASN A 62 1.19 1.35 10.63
C ASN A 62 0.63 1.49 12.06
N ILE A 63 1.11 0.65 12.98
CA ILE A 63 0.78 0.73 14.42
C ILE A 63 1.30 2.03 15.02
N GLN A 64 2.52 2.46 14.69
CA GLN A 64 3.08 3.73 15.19
C GLN A 64 2.29 4.95 14.69
N LYS A 65 1.82 4.94 13.44
CA LYS A 65 0.97 5.99 12.89
C LYS A 65 -0.39 6.08 13.61
N GLN A 66 -0.96 4.93 14.00
CA GLN A 66 -2.22 4.88 14.74
C GLN A 66 -2.06 5.17 16.24
N GLY A 67 -0.94 4.76 16.86
CA GLY A 67 -0.62 5.05 18.26
C GLY A 67 -0.25 6.52 18.53
N SER A 68 0.02 7.30 17.48
CA SER A 68 0.25 8.75 17.57
C SER A 68 -1.05 9.58 17.54
N GLN A 69 -2.22 8.94 17.41
CA GLN A 69 -3.51 9.56 17.73
C GLN A 69 -3.94 9.08 19.12
N SER A 70 -3.37 9.67 20.17
CA SER A 70 -3.83 9.44 21.53
C SER A 70 -5.26 10.00 21.71
N PRO A 71 -6.26 9.19 22.08
CA PRO A 71 -7.56 9.68 22.52
C PRO A 71 -7.48 10.03 24.01
N LEU A 72 -6.86 11.17 24.34
CA LEU A 72 -6.83 11.72 25.69
C LEU A 72 -7.04 13.24 25.64
N GLU A 73 -8.18 13.67 25.10
CA GLU A 73 -8.73 15.03 25.28
C GLU A 73 -10.23 14.92 25.58
N LEU A 74 -10.60 14.02 26.50
CA LEU A 74 -11.86 14.15 27.23
C LEU A 74 -11.50 14.54 28.66
N SER A 75 -11.04 15.79 28.78
CA SER A 75 -10.96 16.48 30.05
C SER A 75 -12.33 16.45 30.70
N ALA A 76 -12.39 15.83 31.87
CA ALA A 76 -13.51 15.88 32.77
C ALA A 76 -13.86 17.35 33.08
N CYS A 77 -15.05 17.80 32.70
CA CYS A 77 -15.71 18.90 33.39
C CYS A 77 -16.74 18.31 34.33
N ALA A 78 -16.44 18.47 35.62
CA ALA A 78 -17.24 18.07 36.75
C ALA A 78 -18.58 18.83 36.79
N VAL A 79 -19.62 18.07 37.14
CA VAL A 79 -20.72 18.41 38.05
C VAL A 79 -20.91 19.91 38.38
N GLU A 80 -22.03 20.47 37.91
CA GLU A 80 -22.83 21.36 38.73
C GLU A 80 -24.27 20.84 38.73
N THR A 81 -24.66 20.26 39.86
CA THR A 81 -26.04 20.02 40.26
C THR A 81 -26.66 21.36 40.63
N GLU A 82 -27.72 21.78 39.95
CA GLU A 82 -28.60 22.81 40.47
C GLU A 82 -29.96 22.19 40.79
N ALA A 83 -30.26 22.17 42.08
CA ALA A 83 -31.56 21.83 42.66
C ALA A 83 -32.06 23.07 43.39
N ALA A 84 -33.20 23.60 42.98
CA ALA A 84 -34.26 24.20 43.81
C ALA A 84 -35.46 24.57 42.93
#